data_AF-A0A7X2P6A3-F1
#
_entry.id   AF-A0A7X2P6A3-F1
#
_cell.length_a   1.000
_cell.length_b   1.000
_cell.length_c   1.000
_cell.angle_alpha   90.00
_cell.angle_beta   90.00
_cell.angle_gamma   90.00
#
_symmetry.space_group_name_H-M   'P 1'
#
loop_
_entity.id
_entity.type
_entity.pdbx_description
1 polymer ?
#
loop_
_entity_poly.entity_id
_entity_poly.type
_entity_poly.pdbx_seq_one_letter_code
_entity_poly.pdbx_strand_id
1 'polypeptide(L)'
;MKAIRFILRIILLPVMAVLVVIRLFVEFLAGISAVIFRVIAGIFLLTALLSYGFGLESSGECLKIVLAGFLFYLLPCTVEIVIAGIVFLAEWIRSFT
;
A
#
# COMPACT_ATOMS: atom_id res chain seq x y z
N MET A 1 4.76 -36.43 -21.80
CA MET A 1 5.31 -35.09 -21.49
C MET A 1 4.38 -33.91 -21.84
N LYS A 2 3.54 -33.97 -22.89
CA LYS A 2 2.58 -32.89 -23.22
C LYS A 2 1.29 -32.90 -22.38
N ALA A 3 0.75 -34.09 -22.08
CA ALA A 3 -0.49 -34.25 -21.32
C ALA A 3 -0.38 -33.75 -19.86
N ILE A 4 0.72 -34.06 -19.16
CA ILE A 4 0.99 -33.57 -17.79
C ILE A 4 1.03 -32.04 -17.77
N ARG A 5 1.72 -31.41 -18.74
CA ARG A 5 1.79 -29.95 -18.85
C ARG A 5 0.41 -29.34 -19.11
N PHE A 6 -0.46 -30.04 -19.85
CA PHE A 6 -1.83 -29.60 -20.12
C PHE A 6 -2.73 -29.66 -18.88
N ILE A 7 -2.62 -30.73 -18.09
CA ILE A 7 -3.35 -30.90 -16.83
C ILE A 7 -2.89 -29.85 -15.82
N LEU A 8 -1.58 -29.61 -15.72
CA LEU A 8 -1.02 -28.57 -14.85
C LEU A 8 -1.58 -27.19 -15.24
N ARG A 9 -1.61 -26.86 -16.54
CA ARG A 9 -2.14 -25.59 -17.04
C ARG A 9 -3.61 -25.37 -16.71
N ILE A 10 -4.43 -26.43 -16.77
CA ILE A 10 -5.85 -26.39 -16.39
C ILE A 10 -6.03 -26.12 -14.89
N ILE A 11 -5.15 -26.65 -14.03
CA ILE A 11 -5.19 -26.43 -12.58
C ILE A 11 -4.61 -25.06 -12.19
N LEU A 12 -3.61 -24.54 -12.90
CA LEU A 12 -3.01 -23.24 -12.61
C LEU A 12 -3.85 -22.04 -13.11
N LEU A 13 -4.66 -22.21 -14.16
CA LEU A 13 -5.58 -21.17 -14.65
C LEU A 13 -6.53 -20.62 -13.56
N PRO A 14 -7.27 -21.45 -12.79
CA PRO A 14 -8.12 -20.95 -11.72
C PRO A 14 -7.31 -20.31 -10.58
N VAL A 15 -6.10 -20.80 -10.30
CA VAL A 15 -5.21 -20.19 -9.30
C VAL A 15 -4.81 -18.77 -9.71
N MET A 16 -4.46 -18.56 -10.98
CA MET A 16 -4.18 -17.21 -11.50
C MET A 16 -5.40 -16.30 -11.42
N ALA A 17 -6.59 -16.80 -11.75
CA ALA A 17 -7.82 -16.01 -11.64
C ALA A 17 -8.07 -15.55 -10.19
N VAL A 18 -7.91 -16.45 -9.22
CA VAL A 18 -8.06 -16.14 -7.79
C VAL A 18 -7.02 -15.11 -7.34
N LEU A 19 -5.75 -15.27 -7.75
CA LEU A 19 -4.69 -14.31 -7.42
C LEU A 19 -4.97 -12.91 -7.96
N VAL A 20 -5.50 -12.79 -9.19
CA VAL A 20 -5.87 -11.50 -9.78
C VAL A 20 -7.01 -10.85 -9.01
N VAL A 21 -8.03 -11.60 -8.61
CA VAL A 21 -9.15 -11.08 -7.81
C VAL A 21 -8.68 -10.60 -6.44
N ILE A 22 -7.84 -11.38 -5.76
CA ILE A 22 -7.25 -10.98 -4.47
C ILE A 22 -6.39 -9.72 -4.64
N ARG A 23 -5.55 -9.68 -5.68
CA ARG A 23 -4.71 -8.52 -5.97
C ARG A 23 -5.55 -7.26 -6.20
N LEU A 24 -6.59 -7.35 -7.03
CA LEU A 24 -7.50 -6.23 -7.28
C LEU A 24 -8.12 -5.71 -5.98
N PHE A 25 -8.56 -6.62 -5.11
CA PHE A 25 -9.16 -6.26 -3.83
C PHE A 25 -8.17 -5.57 -2.89
N VAL A 26 -6.93 -6.08 -2.78
CA VAL A 26 -5.87 -5.49 -1.97
C VAL A 26 -5.44 -4.13 -2.51
N GLU A 27 -5.29 -4.00 -3.84
CA GLU A 27 -4.88 -2.76 -4.51
C GLU A 27 -5.96 -1.67 -4.36
N PHE A 28 -7.23 -2.06 -4.42
CA PHE A 28 -8.35 -1.16 -4.13
C PHE A 28 -8.37 -0.68 -2.67
N LEU A 29 -8.24 -1.60 -1.69
CA LEU A 29 -8.15 -1.22 -0.27
C LEU A 29 -6.94 -0.33 0.02
N ALA A 30 -5.79 -0.65 -0.59
CA ALA A 30 -4.58 0.13 -0.45
C ALA A 30 -4.72 1.53 -1.05
N GLY A 31 -5.33 1.66 -2.23
CA GLY A 31 -5.60 2.95 -2.85
C GLY A 31 -6.48 3.84 -1.97
N ILE A 32 -7.60 3.31 -1.47
CA ILE A 32 -8.51 4.05 -0.58
C ILE A 32 -7.82 4.45 0.72
N SER A 33 -7.12 3.51 1.37
CA SER A 33 -6.40 3.79 2.62
C SER A 33 -5.27 4.80 2.42
N ALA A 34 -4.50 4.72 1.34
CA ALA A 34 -3.42 5.66 1.03
C ALA A 34 -3.93 7.09 0.84
N VAL A 35 -5.07 7.27 0.17
CA VAL A 35 -5.69 8.60 0.03
C VAL A 35 -6.09 9.14 1.40
N ILE A 36 -6.76 8.33 2.24
CA ILE A 36 -7.18 8.74 3.57
C ILE A 36 -5.98 9.13 4.44
N PHE A 37 -4.94 8.28 4.51
CA PHE A 37 -3.74 8.55 5.31
C PHE A 37 -2.97 9.78 4.81
N ARG A 38 -2.89 10.00 3.49
CA ARG A 38 -2.29 11.23 2.92
C ARG A 38 -3.07 12.48 3.30
N VAL A 39 -4.40 12.44 3.25
CA VAL A 39 -5.24 13.57 3.66
C VAL A 39 -5.03 13.86 5.15
N ILE A 40 -5.04 12.84 6.00
CA ILE A 40 -4.79 12.99 7.44
C ILE A 40 -3.40 13.59 7.69
N ALA A 41 -2.35 13.05 7.06
CA ALA A 41 -0.99 13.59 7.17
C ALA A 41 -0.91 15.05 6.72
N GLY A 42 -1.63 15.42 5.65
CA GLY A 42 -1.75 16.81 5.18
C GLY A 42 -2.42 17.72 6.21
N ILE A 43 -3.50 17.27 6.86
CA ILE A 43 -4.17 18.01 7.93
C ILE A 43 -3.22 18.23 9.12
N PHE A 44 -2.48 17.20 9.53
CA PHE A 44 -1.49 17.32 10.61
C PHE A 44 -0.38 18.34 10.27
N LEU A 45 0.12 18.30 9.03
CA LEU A 45 1.11 19.28 8.55
C LEU A 45 0.57 20.71 8.52
N LEU A 46 -0.63 20.91 7.99
CA LEU A 46 -1.28 22.23 7.96
C LEU A 46 -1.54 22.76 9.37
N THR A 47 -1.97 21.88 10.27
CA THR A 47 -2.22 22.23 11.68
C THR A 47 -0.91 22.67 12.35
N ALA A 48 0.19 21.95 12.13
CA ALA A 48 1.50 22.34 12.66
C ALA A 48 1.99 23.68 12.09
N LEU A 49 1.82 23.91 10.78
CA LEU A 49 2.17 25.17 10.12
C LEU A 49 1.36 26.36 10.67
N LEU A 50 0.05 26.18 10.85
CA LEU A 50 -0.82 27.20 11.43
C LEU A 50 -0.47 27.45 12.90
N SER A 51 -0.27 26.39 13.70
CA SER A 51 0.10 26.49 15.12
C SER A 51 1.42 27.24 15.31
N TYR A 52 2.43 26.93 14.47
CA TYR A 52 3.70 27.65 14.45
C TYR A 52 3.55 29.10 13.99
N GLY A 53 2.77 29.34 12.92
CA GLY A 53 2.54 30.68 12.37
C GLY A 53 1.78 31.63 13.30
N PHE A 54 0.87 31.09 14.13
CA PHE A 54 0.18 31.83 15.18
C PHE A 54 0.98 31.97 16.48
N GLY A 55 2.16 31.35 16.56
CA GLY A 55 3.02 31.38 17.76
C GLY A 55 2.39 30.69 18.98
N LEU A 56 1.44 29.78 18.76
CA LEU A 56 0.68 29.12 19.82
C LEU A 56 1.48 28.00 20.50
N GLU A 57 2.44 27.40 19.80
CA GLU A 57 3.21 26.26 20.31
C GLU A 57 4.72 26.43 20.16
N SER A 58 5.45 25.84 21.11
CA SER A 58 6.90 25.75 21.08
C SER A 58 7.37 24.91 19.88
N SER A 59 8.50 25.28 19.29
CA SER A 59 9.08 24.60 18.11
C SER A 59 9.25 23.08 18.31
N GLY A 60 9.47 22.63 19.55
CA GLY A 60 9.58 21.22 19.89
C GLY A 60 8.27 20.42 19.84
N GLU A 61 7.13 21.07 20.07
CA GLU A 61 5.81 20.43 20.00
C GLU A 61 5.30 20.35 18.56
N CYS A 62 5.50 21.42 17.78
CA CYS A 62 5.25 21.41 16.34
C CYS A 62 6.03 20.29 15.63
N LEU A 63 7.29 20.05 16.00
CA LEU A 63 8.10 18.99 15.40
C LEU A 63 7.51 17.59 15.66
N LYS A 64 6.91 17.35 16.83
CA LYS A 64 6.23 16.09 17.15
C LYS A 64 4.98 15.88 16.31
N ILE A 65 4.20 16.95 16.09
CA ILE A 65 2.98 16.91 15.26
C ILE A 65 3.35 16.64 13.79
N VAL A 66 4.41 17.27 13.29
CA VAL A 66 4.94 17.01 11.94
C VAL A 66 5.46 15.58 11.81
N LEU A 67 6.22 15.08 12.79
CA LEU A 67 6.71 13.70 12.82
C LEU A 67 5.56 12.68 12.83
N ALA A 68 4.49 12.95 13.58
CA ALA A 68 3.30 12.11 13.59
C ALA A 68 2.65 12.08 12.20
N GLY A 69 2.45 13.24 11.58
CA GLY A 69 1.94 13.34 10.20
C GLY A 69 2.81 12.59 9.18
N PHE A 70 4.14 12.67 9.31
CA PHE A 70 5.08 11.94 8.47
C PHE A 70 5.00 10.42 8.66
N LEU A 71 4.82 9.97 9.90
CA LEU A 71 4.63 8.55 10.20
C LEU A 71 3.35 7.99 9.56
N PHE A 72 2.24 8.75 9.61
CA PHE A 72 1.00 8.39 8.92
C PHE A 72 1.15 8.39 7.39
N TYR A 73 2.00 9.25 6.83
CA TYR A 73 2.32 9.24 5.40
C TYR A 73 3.14 8.01 4.98
N LEU A 74 3.96 7.46 5.88
CA LEU A 74 4.76 6.24 5.64
C LEU A 74 3.95 4.93 5.70
N LEU A 75 2.85 4.91 6.45
CA LEU A 75 1.97 3.73 6.54
C LEU A 75 1.47 3.20 5.17
N PRO A 76 1.00 4.02 4.23
CA PRO A 76 0.61 3.51 2.92
C PRO A 76 1.79 2.99 2.09
N CYS A 77 3.02 3.50 2.31
CA CYS A 77 4.20 2.97 1.62
C CYS A 77 4.49 1.50 1.98
N THR A 78 4.27 1.08 3.24
CA THR A 78 4.42 -0.34 3.61
C THR A 78 3.36 -1.22 2.93
N VAL A 79 2.15 -0.70 2.71
CA VAL A 79 1.10 -1.43 1.99
C VAL A 79 1.47 -1.60 0.51
N GLU A 80 2.06 -0.59 -0.13
CA GLU A 80 2.54 -0.71 -1.51
C GLU A 80 3.66 -1.76 -1.66
N ILE A 81 4.55 -1.88 -0.68
CA ILE A 81 5.59 -2.93 -0.66
C ILE A 81 4.96 -4.32 -0.60
N VAL A 82 3.91 -4.50 0.19
CA VAL A 82 3.17 -5.78 0.27
C VAL A 82 2.52 -6.10 -1.07
N ILE A 83 1.92 -5.11 -1.74
CA ILE A 83 1.34 -5.30 -3.08
C ILE A 83 2.43 -5.73 -4.06
N ALA A 84 3.58 -5.03 -4.09
CA ALA A 84 4.72 -5.39 -4.95
C ALA A 84 5.19 -6.83 -4.71
N GLY A 85 5.19 -7.31 -3.45
CA GLY A 85 5.47 -8.70 -3.11
C GLY A 85 4.45 -9.69 -3.71
N ILE A 86 3.16 -9.36 -3.66
CA ILE A 86 2.10 -10.18 -4.29
C ILE A 86 2.27 -10.21 -5.82
N VAL A 87 2.63 -9.08 -6.44
CA VAL A 87 2.92 -9.01 -7.88
C VAL A 87 4.07 -9.95 -8.25
N PHE A 88 5.16 -9.87 -7.51
CA PHE A 88 6.34 -10.70 -7.73
C PHE A 88 6.01 -12.19 -7.60
N LEU A 89 5.21 -12.56 -6.58
CA LEU A 89 4.77 -13.94 -6.39
C LEU A 89 3.88 -14.43 -7.56
N ALA A 90 2.98 -13.58 -8.05
CA ALA A 90 2.14 -13.89 -9.20
C ALA A 90 2.96 -14.05 -10.50
N GLU A 91 3.99 -13.24 -10.69
CA GLU A 91 4.93 -13.37 -11.82
C GLU A 91 5.78 -14.64 -11.73
N TRP A 92 6.23 -15.00 -10.53
CA TRP A 92 6.98 -16.22 -10.30
C TRP A 92 6.16 -17.47 -10.62
N ILE A 93 4.87 -17.49 -10.23
CA ILE A 93 3.93 -18.57 -10.60
C ILE A 93 3.73 -18.64 -12.12
N ARG A 94 3.67 -17.47 -12.80
CA ARG A 94 3.55 -17.40 -14.25
C ARG A 94 4.79 -17.95 -14.97
N SER A 95 5.99 -17.73 -14.43
CA SER A 95 7.25 -18.28 -14.95
C SER A 95 7.29 -19.82 -14.96
N PHE A 96 6.56 -20.46 -14.04
CA PHE A 96 6.47 -21.92 -13.94
C PHE A 96 5.49 -22.57 -14.95
N THR A 97 4.62 -21.79 -15.61
CA THR A 97 3.58 -22.28 -16.53
C THR A 97 4.08 -22.30 -17.98
#